data_AF-A0A7J0ELQ4-F1
#
_entry.id   AF-A0A7J0ELQ4-F1
#
_cell.length_a   1.000
_cell.length_b   1.000
_cell.length_c   1.000
_cell.angle_alpha   90.00
_cell.angle_beta   90.00
_cell.angle_gamma   90.00
#
_symmetry.space_group_name_H-M   'P 1'
#
loop_
_entity.id
_entity.type
_entity.pdbx_description
1 polymer ?
#
loop_
_entity_poly.entity_id
_entity_poly.type
_entity_poly.pdbx_seq_one_letter_code
_entity_poly.pdbx_strand_id
1 'polypeptide(L)'
;MERYEILKDIGSGNFGVAKLARDKCTGEHYAVKFIERGLKIDELVQREIVNHRSLKHPNIIRFKEVLLTPTDLVIVMEYAAGGELFEQICNAGRFSEEESSVLHSQPKSTVGTPAYIAPEVLSEEEYDGKVIFMADFTIGLCQYPSTGRKIADIWSCGVTLYVMLVGAYPFEDPDDSRNFRKTIARILSVQYSIPDYVRVSMECRHLLSLIFVASPDKRITVSEIKKHPWFLKGSPVEFIEGEEASLQKTDAENPSQSMEEVSAIIQEAQKKAKLPNGGEGYSVGGSMDLDDTDYDISDIKTSEDFICAFSTSLIRPLGARRSSKSTMTRNSEPFFDKRISQEVSGDALGEEFKGYVFKIMGGCDKQGFPMKQGVLTPGRVRLLLYRGTPCFRGHGRRNGERRRKSVRGCIVSPDLSVLNLVIVKKGENDLPGLTDVEKPRMRGPKRASKIRKLFNLSKEDDVRKYVNTYRRTFTNKAGKECSKAPKIQRLVTPLTLQRKRARIADKKKRIAKAKAEAAEYQKLLASRLKEQRERRSESLAKRRSKLSAASKPSAIT
;
A
#
# COMPACT_ATOMS: atom_id res chain seq x y z
N MET A 1 28.39 -3.94 -11.95
CA MET A 1 27.97 -2.52 -11.86
C MET A 1 29.08 -1.55 -12.26
N GLU A 2 30.28 -2.01 -12.63
CA GLU A 2 31.42 -1.15 -12.97
C GLU A 2 31.19 -0.25 -14.20
N ARG A 3 30.32 -0.66 -15.12
CA ARG A 3 29.93 0.06 -16.35
C ARG A 3 29.07 1.31 -16.10
N TYR A 4 28.32 1.36 -15.00
CA TYR A 4 27.40 2.46 -14.72
C TYR A 4 27.91 3.32 -13.58
N GLU A 5 27.95 4.63 -13.78
CA GLU A 5 28.25 5.63 -12.76
C GLU A 5 26.93 6.21 -12.21
N ILE A 6 26.68 6.03 -10.91
CA ILE A 6 25.46 6.56 -10.28
C ILE A 6 25.62 8.05 -10.03
N LEU A 7 24.71 8.86 -10.58
CA LEU A 7 24.75 10.32 -10.48
C LEU A 7 23.88 10.86 -9.34
N LYS A 8 22.60 10.46 -9.29
CA LYS A 8 21.62 11.00 -8.33
C LYS A 8 20.46 10.04 -8.10
N ASP A 9 19.86 10.07 -6.91
CA ASP A 9 18.59 9.38 -6.64
C ASP A 9 17.43 10.14 -7.30
N ILE A 10 16.62 9.45 -8.13
CA ILE A 10 15.50 10.04 -8.90
C ILE A 10 14.13 9.62 -8.39
N GLY A 11 14.04 8.60 -7.54
CA GLY A 11 12.79 8.24 -6.88
C GLY A 11 12.93 7.05 -5.94
N SER A 12 12.00 6.91 -4.99
CA SER A 12 11.91 5.74 -4.10
C SER A 12 10.47 5.23 -4.07
N GLY A 13 10.31 3.91 -4.18
CA GLY A 13 9.01 3.25 -4.18
C GLY A 13 9.00 2.00 -3.29
N ASN A 14 7.83 1.36 -3.19
CA ASN A 14 7.59 0.20 -2.31
C ASN A 14 8.53 -1.00 -2.59
N PHE A 15 9.03 -1.10 -3.84
CA PHE A 15 9.85 -2.22 -4.30
C PHE A 15 11.34 -1.91 -4.43
N GLY A 16 11.77 -0.67 -4.21
CA GLY A 16 13.17 -0.28 -4.42
C GLY A 16 13.43 1.21 -4.61
N VAL A 17 14.71 1.55 -4.81
CA VAL A 17 15.18 2.91 -5.09
C VAL A 17 15.56 3.02 -6.56
N ALA A 18 15.10 4.06 -7.24
CA ALA A 18 15.46 4.41 -8.62
C ALA A 18 16.52 5.52 -8.61
N LYS A 19 17.59 5.31 -9.37
CA LYS A 19 18.72 6.23 -9.48
C LYS A 19 19.01 6.55 -10.94
N LEU A 20 19.41 7.79 -11.21
CA LEU A 20 20.01 8.18 -12.49
C LEU A 20 21.44 7.67 -12.52
N ALA A 21 21.78 6.97 -13.59
CA ALA A 21 23.12 6.49 -13.86
C ALA A 21 23.59 6.94 -15.25
N ARG A 22 24.90 7.07 -15.42
CA ARG A 22 25.56 7.33 -16.69
C ARG A 22 26.36 6.10 -17.09
N ASP A 23 26.17 5.61 -18.31
CA ASP A 23 27.05 4.56 -18.86
C ASP A 23 28.44 5.17 -19.09
N LYS A 24 29.47 4.61 -18.47
CA LYS A 24 30.84 5.15 -18.53
C LYS A 24 31.45 5.05 -19.92
N CYS A 25 30.96 4.13 -20.75
CA CYS A 25 31.48 3.91 -22.09
C CYS A 25 30.79 4.80 -23.12
N THR A 26 29.46 4.95 -23.04
CA THR A 26 28.68 5.73 -24.03
C THR A 26 28.39 7.16 -23.60
N GLY A 27 28.50 7.47 -22.29
CA GLY A 27 28.14 8.76 -21.73
C GLY A 27 26.63 9.01 -21.61
N GLU A 28 25.80 8.05 -22.03
CA GLU A 28 24.34 8.17 -22.01
C GLU A 28 23.74 7.97 -20.62
N HIS A 29 22.56 8.58 -20.42
CA HIS A 29 21.83 8.57 -19.16
C HIS A 29 20.78 7.46 -19.14
N TYR A 30 20.73 6.74 -18.02
CA TYR A 30 19.80 5.63 -17.78
C TYR A 30 19.18 5.74 -16.38
N ALA A 31 17.95 5.26 -16.26
CA ALA A 31 17.31 5.04 -14.96
C ALA A 31 17.60 3.62 -14.49
N VAL A 32 17.99 3.48 -13.23
CA VAL A 32 18.44 2.23 -12.64
C VAL A 32 17.65 1.95 -11.36
N LYS A 33 16.86 0.89 -11.36
CA LYS A 33 16.01 0.48 -10.24
C LYS A 33 16.68 -0.65 -9.46
N PHE A 34 16.93 -0.43 -8.17
CA PHE A 34 17.58 -1.38 -7.27
C PHE A 34 16.54 -2.12 -6.43
N ILE A 35 16.56 -3.45 -6.46
CA ILE A 35 15.67 -4.35 -5.73
C ILE A 35 16.53 -5.29 -4.88
N GLU A 36 16.35 -5.25 -3.55
CA GLU A 36 17.13 -6.09 -2.63
C GLU A 36 16.96 -7.59 -2.91
N ARG A 37 18.09 -8.33 -2.93
CA ARG A 37 18.08 -9.79 -3.18
C ARG A 37 17.34 -10.58 -2.10
N GLY A 38 16.88 -11.78 -2.46
CA GLY A 38 16.25 -12.72 -1.53
C GLY A 38 14.72 -12.75 -1.61
N LEU A 39 14.04 -12.81 -0.46
CA LEU A 39 12.59 -13.10 -0.37
C LEU A 39 11.67 -12.06 -1.01
N LYS A 40 12.21 -10.89 -1.40
CA LYS A 40 11.46 -9.83 -2.10
C LYS A 40 11.39 -10.05 -3.61
N ILE A 41 12.19 -10.96 -4.17
CA ILE A 41 12.17 -11.30 -5.60
C ILE A 41 11.21 -12.47 -5.78
N ASP A 42 9.95 -12.15 -6.01
CA ASP A 42 8.86 -13.10 -6.25
C ASP A 42 8.52 -13.21 -7.75
N GLU A 43 7.52 -14.05 -8.07
CA GLU A 43 7.03 -14.22 -9.44
C GLU A 43 6.49 -12.91 -10.06
N LEU A 44 6.14 -11.92 -9.24
CA LEU A 44 5.66 -10.62 -9.74
C LEU A 44 6.80 -9.79 -10.32
N VAL A 45 7.97 -9.78 -9.66
CA VAL A 45 9.18 -9.12 -10.18
C VAL A 45 9.63 -9.77 -11.48
N GLN A 46 9.58 -11.10 -11.56
CA GLN A 46 9.91 -11.82 -12.79
C GLN A 46 8.96 -11.43 -13.93
N ARG A 47 7.65 -11.40 -13.66
CA ARG A 47 6.65 -11.00 -14.65
C ARG A 47 6.82 -9.54 -15.09
N GLU A 48 7.19 -8.63 -14.18
CA GLU A 48 7.49 -7.23 -14.49
C GLU A 48 8.64 -7.12 -15.50
N ILE A 49 9.76 -7.81 -15.25
CA ILE A 49 10.94 -7.79 -16.14
C ILE A 49 10.62 -8.36 -17.52
N VAL A 50 9.94 -9.50 -17.57
CA VAL A 50 9.58 -10.15 -18.84
C VAL A 50 8.63 -9.30 -19.66
N ASN A 51 7.60 -8.73 -19.02
CA ASN A 51 6.65 -7.86 -19.70
C ASN A 51 7.34 -6.59 -20.20
N HIS A 52 8.16 -5.92 -19.37
CA HIS A 52 8.86 -4.70 -19.76
C HIS A 52 9.82 -4.93 -20.93
N ARG A 53 10.53 -6.07 -20.95
CA ARG A 53 11.40 -6.45 -22.08
C ARG A 53 10.64 -6.64 -23.39
N SER A 54 9.39 -7.11 -23.33
CA SER A 54 8.55 -7.34 -24.51
C SER A 54 7.96 -6.05 -25.11
N LEU A 55 8.01 -4.93 -24.41
CA LEU A 55 7.46 -3.66 -24.85
C LEU A 55 8.51 -2.86 -25.62
N LYS A 56 8.31 -2.73 -26.94
CA LYS A 56 9.12 -1.86 -27.82
C LYS A 56 8.22 -0.83 -28.48
N HIS A 57 8.30 0.41 -28.03
CA HIS A 57 7.49 1.50 -28.58
C HIS A 57 8.20 2.85 -28.32
N PRO A 58 8.17 3.82 -29.25
CA PRO A 58 8.82 5.13 -29.08
C PRO A 58 8.35 5.90 -27.84
N ASN A 59 7.10 5.69 -27.41
CA ASN A 59 6.50 6.37 -26.24
C ASN A 59 6.44 5.51 -24.97
N ILE A 60 7.12 4.35 -24.93
CA ILE A 60 7.21 3.50 -23.73
C ILE A 60 8.69 3.38 -23.37
N ILE A 61 9.01 3.68 -22.10
CA ILE A 61 10.37 3.56 -21.56
C ILE A 61 10.95 2.20 -21.93
N ARG A 62 12.05 2.19 -22.68
CA ARG A 62 12.67 0.94 -23.14
C ARG A 62 13.41 0.23 -22.00
N PHE A 63 13.21 -1.07 -21.91
CA PHE A 63 14.06 -1.96 -21.09
C PHE A 63 15.42 -2.13 -21.76
N LYS A 64 16.52 -1.94 -21.02
CA LYS A 64 17.88 -2.16 -21.53
C LYS A 64 18.44 -3.50 -21.09
N GLU A 65 18.59 -3.69 -19.79
CA GLU A 65 19.19 -4.90 -19.21
C GLU A 65 18.84 -5.06 -17.71
N VAL A 66 19.09 -6.25 -17.19
CA VAL A 66 19.03 -6.56 -15.76
C VAL A 66 20.40 -7.06 -15.29
N LEU A 67 20.88 -6.52 -14.19
CA LEU A 67 22.18 -6.83 -13.62
C LEU A 67 22.00 -7.39 -12.21
N LEU A 68 22.93 -8.24 -11.80
CA LEU A 68 23.01 -8.72 -10.44
C LEU A 68 24.20 -8.09 -9.72
N THR A 69 23.98 -7.56 -8.53
CA THR A 69 25.04 -7.15 -7.61
C THR A 69 25.06 -8.08 -6.40
N PRO A 70 26.08 -7.99 -5.52
CA PRO A 70 26.09 -8.78 -4.30
C PRO A 70 24.87 -8.55 -3.40
N THR A 71 24.28 -7.35 -3.44
CA THR A 71 23.19 -6.93 -2.55
C THR A 71 21.83 -6.83 -3.25
N ASP A 72 21.81 -6.51 -4.55
CA ASP A 72 20.59 -6.09 -5.26
C ASP A 72 20.48 -6.72 -6.66
N LEU A 73 19.24 -6.95 -7.10
CA LEU A 73 18.86 -7.09 -8.50
C LEU A 73 18.61 -5.68 -9.07
N VAL A 74 19.20 -5.38 -10.21
CA VAL A 74 19.25 -4.03 -10.76
C VAL A 74 18.64 -4.02 -12.15
N ILE A 75 17.57 -3.25 -12.36
CA ILE A 75 16.92 -3.11 -13.67
C ILE A 75 17.35 -1.79 -14.29
N VAL A 76 17.96 -1.83 -15.47
CA VAL A 76 18.41 -0.67 -16.24
C VAL A 76 17.38 -0.38 -17.34
N MET A 77 16.91 0.86 -17.39
CA MET A 77 15.91 1.33 -18.35
C MET A 77 16.25 2.73 -18.84
N GLU A 78 15.61 3.13 -19.93
CA GLU A 78 15.75 4.47 -20.51
C GLU A 78 15.39 5.57 -19.49
N TYR A 79 16.17 6.66 -19.48
CA TYR A 79 15.91 7.80 -18.59
C TYR A 79 15.03 8.84 -19.28
N ALA A 80 13.83 9.06 -18.74
CA ALA A 80 12.98 10.16 -19.16
C ALA A 80 13.36 11.46 -18.41
N ALA A 81 14.11 12.33 -19.08
CA ALA A 81 14.59 13.59 -18.50
C ALA A 81 13.51 14.67 -18.27
N GLY A 82 12.28 14.44 -18.76
CA GLY A 82 11.15 15.37 -18.65
C GLY A 82 10.60 15.60 -17.24
N GLY A 83 11.13 14.90 -16.22
CA GLY A 83 10.66 15.01 -14.84
C GLY A 83 9.33 14.30 -14.59
N GLU A 84 8.77 14.48 -13.39
CA GLU A 84 7.45 13.93 -13.07
C GLU A 84 6.35 14.75 -13.74
N LEU A 85 5.50 14.09 -14.53
CA LEU A 85 4.39 14.75 -15.19
C LEU A 85 3.48 15.52 -14.23
N PHE A 86 3.33 15.04 -12.99
CA PHE A 86 2.55 15.72 -11.96
C PHE A 86 3.04 17.15 -11.68
N GLU A 87 4.36 17.36 -11.67
CA GLU A 87 4.96 18.66 -11.38
C GLU A 87 4.76 19.63 -12.55
N GLN A 88 4.82 19.15 -13.80
CA GLN A 88 4.54 19.94 -14.99
C GLN A 88 3.05 20.30 -15.12
N ILE A 89 2.13 19.39 -14.79
CA ILE A 89 0.69 19.64 -14.78
C ILE A 89 0.32 20.71 -13.74
N CYS A 90 0.89 20.64 -12.52
CA CYS A 90 0.68 21.66 -11.49
C CYS A 90 1.15 23.05 -11.91
N ASN A 91 2.17 23.14 -12.78
CA ASN A 91 2.71 24.41 -13.24
C ASN A 91 1.97 25.00 -14.45
N ALA A 92 1.43 24.17 -15.35
CA ALA A 92 0.83 24.61 -16.61
C ALA A 92 -0.72 24.61 -16.63
N GLY A 93 -1.38 23.96 -15.67
CA GLY A 93 -2.84 23.99 -15.53
C GLY A 93 -3.61 23.11 -16.53
N ARG A 94 -3.64 23.46 -17.82
CA ARG A 94 -4.29 22.69 -18.92
C ARG A 94 -3.57 22.92 -20.24
N PHE A 95 -3.43 21.89 -21.07
CA PHE A 95 -2.85 21.96 -22.41
C PHE A 95 -3.91 21.76 -23.50
N SER A 96 -3.61 22.18 -24.73
CA SER A 96 -4.49 22.04 -25.91
C SER A 96 -4.38 20.66 -26.58
N GLU A 97 -5.38 20.29 -27.40
CA GLU A 97 -5.48 18.97 -28.09
C GLU A 97 -4.28 18.64 -29.00
N GLU A 98 -3.58 19.65 -29.50
CA GLU A 98 -2.39 19.50 -30.35
C GLU A 98 -1.09 19.31 -29.54
N GLU A 99 -1.04 19.79 -28.29
CA GLU A 99 0.07 19.57 -27.36
C GLU A 99 -0.04 18.22 -26.63
N SER A 100 -1.26 17.68 -26.58
CA SER A 100 -1.64 16.41 -25.98
C SER A 100 -0.99 15.18 -26.62
N SER A 101 -0.66 15.23 -27.91
CA SER A 101 -0.12 14.06 -28.63
C SER A 101 1.33 13.75 -28.30
N VAL A 102 2.04 14.64 -27.61
CA VAL A 102 3.48 14.50 -27.32
C VAL A 102 3.78 14.29 -25.83
N LEU A 103 2.87 14.62 -24.90
CA LEU A 103 3.10 14.45 -23.46
C LEU A 103 1.80 14.09 -22.69
N HIS A 104 1.67 12.81 -22.29
CA HIS A 104 0.71 12.27 -21.30
C HIS A 104 1.32 10.99 -20.69
N SER A 105 1.23 10.63 -19.40
CA SER A 105 0.09 10.62 -18.47
C SER A 105 0.51 10.48 -16.99
N GLN A 106 -0.40 10.76 -16.05
CA GLN A 106 -0.55 9.93 -14.84
C GLN A 106 -1.97 10.02 -14.26
N PRO A 107 -2.56 8.87 -13.94
CA PRO A 107 -3.25 8.64 -12.68
C PRO A 107 -2.24 8.14 -11.61
N LYS A 108 -2.30 8.72 -10.41
CA LYS A 108 -1.56 8.28 -9.21
C LYS A 108 -2.19 6.99 -8.66
N SER A 109 -1.73 5.83 -9.12
CA SER A 109 -2.19 4.56 -8.57
C SER A 109 -1.59 4.30 -7.18
N THR A 110 -2.43 4.34 -6.14
CA THR A 110 -2.31 3.37 -5.05
C THR A 110 -3.14 2.17 -5.49
N VAL A 111 -2.46 1.08 -5.88
CA VAL A 111 -3.09 -0.19 -6.27
C VAL A 111 -4.14 -0.59 -5.23
N GLY A 112 -5.43 -0.52 -5.63
CA GLY A 112 -6.58 -0.83 -4.77
C GLY A 112 -7.71 0.19 -4.76
N THR A 113 -7.75 1.22 -5.62
CA THR A 113 -8.93 2.10 -5.69
C THR A 113 -10.12 1.36 -6.31
N PRO A 114 -11.27 1.26 -5.64
CA PRO A 114 -12.44 0.54 -6.16
C PRO A 114 -13.04 1.12 -7.46
N ALA A 115 -12.61 2.32 -7.87
CA ALA A 115 -13.06 2.98 -9.10
C ALA A 115 -12.65 2.26 -10.41
N TYR A 116 -11.58 1.44 -10.38
CA TYR A 116 -11.11 0.68 -11.56
C TYR A 116 -11.74 -0.71 -11.68
N ILE A 117 -12.56 -1.10 -10.71
CA ILE A 117 -13.08 -2.45 -10.61
C ILE A 117 -14.27 -2.63 -11.55
N ALA A 118 -14.24 -3.70 -12.36
CA ALA A 118 -15.32 -4.05 -13.26
C ALA A 118 -16.55 -4.62 -12.50
N PRO A 119 -17.78 -4.49 -13.03
CA PRO A 119 -18.99 -4.95 -12.34
C PRO A 119 -18.96 -6.46 -11.97
N GLU A 120 -18.41 -7.30 -12.84
CA GLU A 120 -18.31 -8.75 -12.62
C GLU A 120 -17.40 -9.11 -11.42
N VAL A 121 -16.37 -8.29 -11.18
CA VAL A 121 -15.47 -8.45 -10.04
C VAL A 121 -16.17 -8.10 -8.71
N LEU A 122 -17.17 -7.22 -8.76
CA LEU A 122 -17.96 -6.84 -7.58
C LEU A 122 -19.14 -7.80 -7.33
N SER A 123 -19.62 -8.49 -8.36
CA SER A 123 -20.78 -9.40 -8.28
C SER A 123 -20.42 -10.86 -7.98
N GLU A 124 -19.22 -11.32 -8.32
CA GLU A 124 -18.78 -12.69 -8.03
C GLU A 124 -18.18 -12.79 -6.61
N GLU A 125 -18.65 -13.75 -5.78
CA GLU A 125 -18.15 -14.00 -4.42
C GLU A 125 -16.70 -14.55 -4.36
N GLU A 126 -15.97 -14.60 -5.48
CA GLU A 126 -14.60 -15.11 -5.56
C GLU A 126 -13.68 -14.18 -6.36
N TYR A 127 -13.27 -13.06 -5.73
CA TYR A 127 -12.13 -12.29 -6.25
C TYR A 127 -10.80 -12.81 -5.70
N ASP A 128 -9.98 -13.35 -6.59
CA ASP A 128 -8.63 -13.83 -6.34
C ASP A 128 -7.63 -12.68 -6.15
N GLY A 129 -7.57 -12.19 -4.92
CA GLY A 129 -6.40 -11.57 -4.32
C GLY A 129 -6.13 -12.26 -2.98
N LYS A 130 -5.55 -13.46 -3.00
CA LYS A 130 -5.35 -14.29 -1.79
C LYS A 130 -4.66 -13.54 -0.65
N VAL A 131 -5.42 -13.30 0.43
CA VAL A 131 -4.99 -13.73 1.77
C VAL A 131 -5.78 -14.99 2.13
N ILE A 132 -5.36 -16.14 1.60
CA ILE A 132 -5.65 -17.43 2.23
C ILE A 132 -4.34 -18.20 2.34
N PHE A 133 -3.86 -18.29 3.57
CA PHE A 133 -2.96 -19.34 4.01
C PHE A 133 -3.53 -20.69 3.57
N MET A 134 -2.94 -21.36 2.58
CA MET A 134 -2.89 -22.82 2.59
C MET A 134 -1.46 -23.27 2.31
N ALA A 135 -1.01 -24.12 3.23
CA ALA A 135 0.12 -24.98 3.05
C ALA A 135 -0.26 -26.08 2.04
N ASP A 136 0.77 -26.50 1.31
CA ASP A 136 0.98 -27.80 0.64
C ASP A 136 0.52 -27.94 -0.82
N PHE A 137 1.38 -27.44 -1.72
CA PHE A 137 2.12 -28.17 -2.77
C PHE A 137 1.47 -29.43 -3.40
N THR A 138 1.12 -29.38 -4.70
CA THR A 138 1.67 -30.20 -5.82
C THR A 138 0.97 -29.79 -7.13
N ILE A 139 1.75 -29.71 -8.19
CA ILE A 139 1.46 -29.25 -9.56
C ILE A 139 0.29 -30.04 -10.19
N GLY A 140 -0.68 -29.30 -10.74
CA GLY A 140 -1.78 -29.83 -11.56
C GLY A 140 -2.56 -28.67 -12.17
N LEU A 141 -2.37 -28.47 -13.47
CA LEU A 141 -2.99 -27.48 -14.35
C LEU A 141 -4.48 -27.22 -14.01
N CYS A 142 -4.76 -26.19 -13.22
CA CYS A 142 -6.09 -25.55 -13.24
C CYS A 142 -6.04 -24.45 -14.30
N GLN A 143 -6.37 -24.84 -15.53
CA GLN A 143 -6.80 -23.93 -16.58
C GLN A 143 -8.04 -23.19 -16.09
N TYR A 144 -7.85 -22.00 -15.50
CA TYR A 144 -8.89 -20.99 -15.46
C TYR A 144 -9.11 -20.52 -16.91
N PRO A 145 -10.36 -20.33 -17.37
CA PRO A 145 -10.59 -19.78 -18.71
C PRO A 145 -9.93 -18.39 -18.77
N SER A 146 -8.85 -18.30 -19.54
CA SER A 146 -7.98 -17.12 -19.69
C SER A 146 -8.70 -15.88 -20.26
N THR A 147 -9.98 -16.01 -20.61
CA THR A 147 -10.85 -14.98 -21.16
C THR A 147 -11.41 -14.02 -20.10
N GLY A 148 -11.77 -14.51 -18.90
CA GLY A 148 -12.42 -13.68 -17.87
C GLY A 148 -11.55 -12.56 -17.29
N ARG A 149 -10.26 -12.83 -17.01
CA ARG A 149 -9.32 -11.81 -16.52
C ARG A 149 -9.04 -10.70 -17.54
N LYS A 150 -8.88 -11.08 -18.82
CA LYS A 150 -8.58 -10.12 -19.89
C LYS A 150 -9.71 -9.12 -20.11
N ILE A 151 -10.95 -9.54 -19.92
CA ILE A 151 -12.13 -8.68 -20.13
C ILE A 151 -12.31 -7.67 -18.98
N ALA A 152 -11.95 -8.04 -17.74
CA ALA A 152 -11.89 -7.10 -16.62
C ALA A 152 -10.80 -6.04 -16.82
N ASP A 153 -9.64 -6.41 -17.37
CA ASP A 153 -8.56 -5.45 -17.68
C ASP A 153 -9.00 -4.41 -18.72
N ILE A 154 -9.86 -4.78 -19.68
CA ILE A 154 -10.42 -3.84 -20.67
C ILE A 154 -11.28 -2.77 -20.00
N TRP A 155 -12.05 -3.12 -18.97
CA TRP A 155 -12.80 -2.15 -18.18
C TRP A 155 -11.86 -1.15 -17.50
N SER A 156 -10.82 -1.65 -16.83
CA SER A 156 -9.82 -0.79 -16.18
C SER A 156 -9.09 0.10 -17.19
N CYS A 157 -8.81 -0.40 -18.40
CA CYS A 157 -8.28 0.40 -19.50
C CYS A 157 -9.25 1.51 -19.92
N GLY A 158 -10.55 1.23 -19.98
CA GLY A 158 -11.60 2.23 -20.24
C GLY A 158 -11.68 3.31 -19.17
N VAL A 159 -11.58 2.93 -17.89
CA VAL A 159 -11.52 3.88 -16.77
C VAL A 159 -10.29 4.79 -16.93
N THR A 160 -9.12 4.23 -17.24
CA THR A 160 -7.90 5.01 -17.50
C THR A 160 -8.07 5.96 -18.69
N LEU A 161 -8.63 5.47 -19.81
CA LEU A 161 -8.92 6.29 -20.98
C LEU A 161 -9.86 7.46 -20.64
N TYR A 162 -10.93 7.18 -19.90
CA TYR A 162 -11.86 8.21 -19.44
C TYR A 162 -11.18 9.25 -18.55
N VAL A 163 -10.36 8.82 -17.58
CA VAL A 163 -9.62 9.72 -16.68
C VAL A 163 -8.66 10.60 -17.47
N MET A 164 -7.98 10.07 -18.49
CA MET A 164 -7.10 10.86 -19.36
C MET A 164 -7.85 11.93 -20.15
N LEU A 165 -9.10 11.66 -20.57
CA LEU A 165 -9.91 12.59 -21.34
C LEU A 165 -10.61 13.65 -20.48
N VAL A 166 -11.13 13.24 -19.32
CA VAL A 166 -12.03 14.07 -18.50
C VAL A 166 -11.33 14.65 -17.26
N GLY A 167 -10.21 14.06 -16.83
CA GLY A 167 -9.50 14.44 -15.61
C GLY A 167 -10.21 14.02 -14.31
N ALA A 168 -11.25 13.19 -14.40
CA ALA A 168 -12.04 12.68 -13.29
C ALA A 168 -12.48 11.23 -13.55
N TYR A 169 -12.85 10.51 -12.49
CA TYR A 169 -13.30 9.13 -12.61
C TYR A 169 -14.73 9.02 -13.14
N PRO A 170 -15.04 8.03 -14.02
CA PRO A 170 -16.35 7.92 -14.67
C PRO A 170 -17.50 7.63 -13.70
N PHE A 171 -17.25 6.92 -12.61
CA PHE A 171 -18.28 6.47 -11.66
C PHE A 171 -18.19 7.14 -10.29
N GLU A 172 -17.30 8.11 -10.10
CA GLU A 172 -17.25 8.88 -8.86
C GLU A 172 -18.31 9.97 -8.84
N ASP A 173 -18.85 10.23 -7.65
CA ASP A 173 -19.78 11.33 -7.40
C ASP A 173 -18.96 12.63 -7.28
N PRO A 174 -19.19 13.64 -8.15
CA PRO A 174 -18.49 14.92 -8.08
C PRO A 174 -18.65 15.64 -6.73
N ASP A 175 -19.80 15.46 -6.07
CA ASP A 175 -20.12 16.12 -4.80
C ASP A 175 -19.66 15.31 -3.58
N ASP A 176 -19.39 14.00 -3.74
CA ASP A 176 -19.06 13.08 -2.64
C ASP A 176 -18.08 11.97 -3.07
N SER A 177 -16.88 12.38 -3.51
CA SER A 177 -15.82 11.50 -4.06
C SER A 177 -15.27 10.45 -3.08
N ARG A 178 -15.63 10.52 -1.79
CA ARG A 178 -15.20 9.54 -0.76
C ARG A 178 -16.24 8.45 -0.49
N ASN A 179 -17.39 8.50 -1.14
CA ASN A 179 -18.51 7.60 -0.87
C ASN A 179 -18.50 6.38 -1.79
N PHE A 180 -17.66 5.41 -1.43
CA PHE A 180 -17.45 4.18 -2.20
C PHE A 180 -18.73 3.36 -2.45
N ARG A 181 -19.76 3.48 -1.60
CA ARG A 181 -21.05 2.79 -1.81
C ARG A 181 -21.80 3.33 -3.03
N LYS A 182 -21.79 4.66 -3.22
CA LYS A 182 -22.37 5.30 -4.40
C LYS A 182 -21.57 4.95 -5.65
N THR A 183 -20.25 4.97 -5.57
CA THR A 183 -19.37 4.56 -6.68
C THR A 183 -19.67 3.12 -7.14
N ILE A 184 -19.79 2.18 -6.19
CA ILE A 184 -20.16 0.79 -6.50
C ILE A 184 -21.54 0.70 -7.15
N ALA A 185 -22.53 1.44 -6.64
CA ALA A 185 -23.86 1.46 -7.24
C ALA A 185 -23.84 2.00 -8.68
N ARG A 186 -23.04 3.02 -8.96
CA ARG A 186 -22.83 3.59 -10.30
C ARG A 186 -22.06 2.66 -11.23
N ILE A 187 -21.10 1.88 -10.71
CA ILE A 187 -20.40 0.84 -11.48
C ILE A 187 -21.39 -0.27 -11.89
N LEU A 188 -22.16 -0.79 -10.93
CA LEU A 188 -23.13 -1.86 -11.18
C LEU A 188 -24.27 -1.44 -12.12
N SER A 189 -24.63 -0.16 -12.13
CA SER A 189 -25.62 0.42 -13.04
C SER A 189 -25.03 1.08 -14.27
N VAL A 190 -23.69 1.06 -14.43
CA VAL A 190 -22.93 1.69 -15.54
C VAL A 190 -23.34 3.17 -15.76
N GLN A 191 -23.39 3.94 -14.69
CA GLN A 191 -23.81 5.35 -14.72
C GLN A 191 -22.60 6.32 -14.79
N TYR A 192 -22.22 6.69 -16.02
CA TYR A 192 -21.18 7.69 -16.30
C TYR A 192 -21.67 8.75 -17.32
N SER A 193 -21.05 9.93 -17.33
CA SER A 193 -21.39 11.02 -18.25
C SER A 193 -20.17 11.89 -18.55
N ILE A 194 -19.84 12.08 -19.82
CA ILE A 194 -18.77 12.99 -20.25
C ILE A 194 -19.29 14.43 -20.17
N PRO A 195 -18.70 15.33 -19.37
CA PRO A 195 -19.17 16.71 -19.26
C PRO A 195 -19.09 17.48 -20.59
N ASP A 196 -20.04 18.38 -20.84
CA ASP A 196 -20.16 19.13 -22.10
C ASP A 196 -18.96 20.03 -22.42
N TYR A 197 -18.23 20.45 -21.37
CA TYR A 197 -17.01 21.24 -21.53
C TYR A 197 -15.83 20.42 -22.07
N VAL A 198 -15.90 19.09 -22.07
CA VAL A 198 -14.85 18.20 -22.59
C VAL A 198 -15.18 17.82 -24.04
N ARG A 199 -14.36 18.31 -24.98
CA ARG A 199 -14.45 17.89 -26.39
C ARG A 199 -13.81 16.51 -26.53
N VAL A 200 -14.61 15.53 -26.94
CA VAL A 200 -14.18 14.15 -27.16
C VAL A 200 -14.74 13.71 -28.51
N SER A 201 -13.88 13.17 -29.38
CA SER A 201 -14.26 12.71 -30.71
C SER A 201 -15.37 11.66 -30.67
N MET A 202 -16.18 11.61 -31.71
CA MET A 202 -17.31 10.69 -31.78
C MET A 202 -16.84 9.23 -31.72
N GLU A 203 -15.70 8.94 -32.35
CA GLU A 203 -15.07 7.63 -32.36
C GLU A 203 -14.58 7.22 -30.96
N CYS A 204 -14.08 8.17 -30.16
CA CYS A 204 -13.66 7.89 -28.79
C CYS A 204 -14.87 7.64 -27.86
N ARG A 205 -15.94 8.44 -28.01
CA ARG A 205 -17.20 8.22 -27.28
C ARG A 205 -17.80 6.86 -27.60
N HIS A 206 -17.75 6.46 -28.88
CA HIS A 206 -18.19 5.14 -29.33
C HIS A 206 -17.36 4.03 -28.68
N LEU A 207 -16.02 4.14 -28.68
CA LEU A 207 -15.16 3.15 -28.04
C LEU A 207 -15.44 3.00 -26.54
N LEU A 208 -15.59 4.12 -25.80
CA LEU A 208 -15.93 4.09 -24.37
C LEU A 208 -17.28 3.40 -24.11
N SER A 209 -18.27 3.60 -24.98
CA SER A 209 -19.57 2.93 -24.86
C SER A 209 -19.50 1.41 -25.03
N LEU A 210 -18.54 0.92 -25.84
CA LEU A 210 -18.31 -0.51 -26.04
C LEU A 210 -17.46 -1.14 -24.92
N ILE A 211 -16.63 -0.34 -24.25
CA ILE A 211 -15.83 -0.77 -23.10
C ILE A 211 -16.65 -0.82 -21.81
N PHE A 212 -17.47 0.21 -21.53
CA PHE A 212 -18.31 0.25 -20.33
C PHE A 212 -19.61 -0.53 -20.52
N VAL A 213 -19.48 -1.85 -20.72
CA VAL A 213 -20.59 -2.79 -20.77
C VAL A 213 -20.51 -3.71 -19.54
N ALA A 214 -21.60 -3.79 -18.77
CA ALA A 214 -21.63 -4.56 -17.51
C ALA A 214 -21.42 -6.06 -17.73
N SER A 215 -22.01 -6.63 -18.78
CA SER A 215 -21.86 -8.05 -19.12
C SER A 215 -20.51 -8.29 -19.82
N PRO A 216 -19.61 -9.12 -19.27
CA PRO A 216 -18.31 -9.41 -19.89
C PRO A 216 -18.43 -9.97 -21.31
N ASP A 217 -19.41 -10.83 -21.57
CA ASP A 217 -19.60 -11.49 -22.87
C ASP A 217 -19.98 -10.52 -24.01
N LYS A 218 -20.50 -9.33 -23.65
CA LYS A 218 -20.91 -8.29 -24.60
C LYS A 218 -19.91 -7.14 -24.69
N ARG A 219 -18.87 -7.15 -23.84
CA ARG A 219 -17.85 -6.12 -23.79
C ARG A 219 -16.87 -6.33 -24.95
N ILE A 220 -16.45 -5.23 -25.58
CA ILE A 220 -15.48 -5.28 -26.67
C ILE A 220 -14.18 -5.97 -26.24
N THR A 221 -13.64 -6.80 -27.13
CA THR A 221 -12.38 -7.51 -26.92
C THR A 221 -11.18 -6.72 -27.42
N VAL A 222 -9.96 -7.04 -26.95
CA VAL A 222 -8.73 -6.37 -27.42
C VAL A 222 -8.56 -6.48 -28.95
N SER A 223 -8.96 -7.62 -29.54
CA SER A 223 -8.86 -7.82 -30.99
C SER A 223 -9.79 -6.90 -31.78
N GLU A 224 -10.94 -6.55 -31.21
CA GLU A 224 -11.89 -5.60 -31.80
C GLU A 224 -11.47 -4.15 -31.56
N ILE A 225 -10.90 -3.84 -30.38
CA ILE A 225 -10.33 -2.51 -30.09
C ILE A 225 -9.24 -2.16 -31.12
N LYS A 226 -8.35 -3.12 -31.42
CA LYS A 226 -7.28 -2.91 -32.42
C LYS A 226 -7.79 -2.57 -33.82
N LYS A 227 -9.02 -2.99 -34.15
CA LYS A 227 -9.68 -2.72 -35.44
C LYS A 227 -10.56 -1.47 -35.40
N HIS A 228 -10.74 -0.86 -34.22
CA HIS A 228 -11.67 0.25 -34.05
C HIS A 228 -11.12 1.53 -34.71
N PRO A 229 -11.94 2.34 -35.41
CA PRO A 229 -11.49 3.55 -36.09
C PRO A 229 -10.71 4.53 -35.20
N TRP A 230 -11.09 4.64 -33.92
CA TRP A 230 -10.36 5.45 -32.94
C TRP A 230 -8.92 4.97 -32.69
N PHE A 231 -8.67 3.66 -32.73
CA PHE A 231 -7.35 3.08 -32.50
C PHE A 231 -6.44 3.20 -33.75
N LEU A 232 -7.05 3.14 -34.94
CA LEU A 232 -6.35 3.24 -36.21
C LEU A 232 -5.96 4.69 -36.56
N LYS A 233 -6.76 5.67 -36.12
CA LYS A 233 -6.57 7.10 -36.41
C LYS A 233 -5.52 7.71 -35.45
N GLY A 234 -4.24 7.47 -35.73
CA GLY A 234 -3.11 8.00 -34.95
C GLY A 234 -2.00 6.99 -34.61
N SER A 235 -2.14 5.72 -35.04
CA SER A 235 -1.06 4.73 -34.89
C SER A 235 0.02 4.94 -35.96
N PRO A 236 1.32 4.97 -35.62
CA PRO A 236 2.39 4.92 -36.62
C PRO A 236 2.19 3.71 -37.55
N VAL A 237 2.45 3.91 -38.84
CA VAL A 237 2.21 2.97 -39.95
C VAL A 237 2.83 1.58 -39.73
N GLU A 238 3.76 1.44 -38.79
CA GLU A 238 4.40 0.16 -38.41
C GLU A 238 3.47 -0.87 -37.75
N PHE A 239 2.29 -0.49 -37.24
CA PHE A 239 1.40 -1.41 -36.51
C PHE A 239 0.47 -2.26 -37.39
N ILE A 240 0.34 -1.96 -38.68
CA ILE A 240 -0.62 -2.66 -39.57
C ILE A 240 0.01 -3.90 -40.23
N GLU A 241 1.34 -3.99 -40.33
CA GLU A 241 2.04 -5.07 -41.07
C GLU A 241 3.09 -5.84 -40.23
N GLY A 242 2.95 -5.85 -38.90
CA GLY A 242 3.96 -6.41 -37.99
C GLY A 242 3.92 -7.92 -37.70
N GLU A 243 2.91 -8.66 -38.17
CA GLU A 243 2.84 -10.13 -37.95
C GLU A 243 3.43 -10.97 -39.10
N GLU A 244 3.67 -10.41 -40.29
CA GLU A 244 4.17 -11.18 -41.46
C GLU A 244 5.59 -10.82 -41.94
N ALA A 245 6.20 -9.71 -41.49
CA ALA A 245 7.51 -9.26 -42.00
C ALA A 245 8.70 -9.52 -41.05
N SER A 246 8.74 -10.66 -40.36
CA SER A 246 9.84 -11.01 -39.43
C SER A 246 11.06 -11.67 -40.09
N LEU A 247 11.21 -11.55 -41.41
CA LEU A 247 12.42 -12.01 -42.12
C LEU A 247 13.05 -10.86 -42.92
N GLN A 248 14.21 -10.44 -42.41
CA GLN A 248 15.26 -9.64 -43.08
C GLN A 248 14.99 -8.14 -43.22
N LYS A 249 15.45 -7.38 -42.21
CA LYS A 249 16.44 -6.31 -42.39
C LYS A 249 17.19 -6.07 -41.07
N THR A 250 18.51 -6.13 -41.17
CA THR A 250 19.49 -5.84 -40.14
C THR A 250 19.40 -4.38 -39.70
N ASP A 251 19.54 -4.11 -38.40
CA ASP A 251 20.61 -3.26 -37.86
C ASP A 251 20.62 -3.27 -36.32
N ALA A 252 21.84 -3.14 -35.81
CA ALA A 252 22.32 -3.25 -34.44
C ALA A 252 21.46 -2.54 -33.37
N GLU A 253 20.77 -3.34 -32.53
CA GLU A 253 20.54 -3.10 -31.08
C GLU A 253 19.62 -4.20 -30.54
N ASN A 254 20.18 -5.40 -30.43
CA ASN A 254 19.56 -6.49 -29.68
C ASN A 254 19.54 -6.07 -28.19
N PRO A 255 18.44 -6.30 -27.42
CA PRO A 255 18.52 -6.17 -25.98
C PRO A 255 19.64 -7.09 -25.50
N SER A 256 20.61 -6.51 -24.79
CA SER A 256 21.96 -7.04 -24.54
C SER A 256 22.01 -8.40 -23.83
N GLN A 257 20.87 -8.96 -23.44
CA GLN A 257 20.76 -10.19 -22.65
C GLN A 257 19.68 -11.12 -23.21
N SER A 258 19.96 -12.42 -23.24
CA SER A 258 19.01 -13.46 -23.69
C SER A 258 17.91 -13.74 -22.64
N MET A 259 16.80 -14.39 -23.02
CA MET A 259 15.76 -14.77 -22.05
C MET A 259 16.32 -15.72 -20.98
N GLU A 260 17.24 -16.61 -21.39
CA GLU A 260 17.90 -17.58 -20.53
C GLU A 260 18.80 -16.88 -19.51
N GLU A 261 19.54 -15.86 -19.94
CA GLU A 261 20.40 -15.04 -19.08
C GLU A 261 19.58 -14.24 -18.06
N VAL A 262 18.50 -13.59 -18.49
CA VAL A 262 17.58 -12.87 -17.59
C VAL A 262 16.97 -13.82 -16.56
N SER A 263 16.52 -15.00 -16.99
CA SER A 263 15.97 -16.01 -16.08
C SER A 263 17.02 -16.54 -15.10
N ALA A 264 18.27 -16.73 -15.55
CA ALA A 264 19.37 -17.16 -14.69
C ALA A 264 19.70 -16.10 -13.62
N ILE A 265 19.77 -14.83 -14.01
CA ILE A 265 20.00 -13.69 -13.11
C ILE A 265 18.90 -13.61 -12.05
N ILE A 266 17.63 -13.76 -12.44
CA ILE A 266 16.50 -13.74 -11.50
C ILE A 266 16.56 -14.93 -10.53
N GLN A 267 16.84 -16.14 -11.02
CA GLN A 267 17.00 -17.33 -10.17
C GLN A 267 18.19 -17.20 -9.21
N GLU A 268 19.27 -16.56 -9.63
CA GLU A 268 20.42 -16.30 -8.76
C GLU A 268 20.10 -15.20 -7.74
N ALA A 269 19.32 -14.19 -8.11
CA ALA A 269 18.88 -13.13 -7.21
C ALA A 269 17.93 -13.64 -6.11
N GLN A 270 17.16 -14.71 -6.37
CA GLN A 270 16.31 -15.40 -5.40
C GLN A 270 17.12 -16.14 -4.32
N LYS A 271 18.38 -16.52 -4.60
CA LYS A 271 19.28 -17.15 -3.62
C LYS A 271 19.84 -16.09 -2.67
N LYS A 272 19.82 -16.36 -1.36
CA LYS A 272 20.53 -15.52 -0.37
C LYS A 272 22.03 -15.50 -0.69
N ALA A 273 22.65 -14.32 -0.67
CA ALA A 273 24.09 -14.16 -0.89
C ALA A 273 24.91 -15.02 0.10
N LYS A 274 25.92 -15.75 -0.40
CA LYS A 274 26.95 -16.40 0.43
C LYS A 274 28.04 -15.37 0.74
N LEU A 275 28.27 -15.08 2.02
CA LEU A 275 29.47 -14.34 2.46
C LEU A 275 30.65 -15.31 2.68
N PRO A 276 31.90 -14.92 2.39
CA PRO A 276 33.08 -15.55 2.96
C PRO A 276 33.22 -15.16 4.45
N ASN A 277 33.64 -16.11 5.28
CA ASN A 277 33.87 -15.93 6.71
C ASN A 277 34.92 -14.84 7.02
N GLY A 278 34.59 -13.92 7.93
CA GLY A 278 35.55 -13.04 8.59
C GLY A 278 34.91 -11.82 9.27
N GLY A 279 34.66 -11.94 10.59
CA GLY A 279 34.74 -10.85 11.58
C GLY A 279 33.88 -9.58 11.41
N GLU A 280 32.76 -9.58 12.15
CA GLU A 280 32.12 -8.45 12.87
C GLU A 280 32.27 -7.00 12.34
N GLY A 281 31.15 -6.42 11.89
CA GLY A 281 31.06 -4.98 11.63
C GLY A 281 29.67 -4.56 11.15
N TYR A 282 28.93 -3.88 12.02
CA TYR A 282 27.59 -3.34 11.80
C TYR A 282 27.54 -2.20 10.79
N SER A 283 26.52 -2.20 9.90
CA SER A 283 25.66 -1.06 9.50
C SER A 283 25.11 -1.28 8.08
N VAL A 284 23.97 -0.78 7.61
CA VAL A 284 22.79 -0.05 8.12
C VAL A 284 21.84 -0.06 6.91
N GLY A 285 20.54 -0.23 7.14
CA GLY A 285 19.50 -0.06 6.11
C GLY A 285 18.30 -0.93 6.44
N GLY A 286 17.15 -0.44 6.90
CA GLY A 286 16.59 0.90 6.75
C GLY A 286 15.48 0.85 5.71
N SER A 287 14.27 0.48 6.12
CA SER A 287 12.99 0.98 5.61
C SER A 287 11.89 0.42 6.53
N MET A 288 11.32 1.21 7.45
CA MET A 288 10.21 2.17 7.21
C MET A 288 8.96 1.48 6.66
N ASP A 289 8.03 1.22 7.59
CA ASP A 289 6.62 1.68 7.60
C ASP A 289 6.01 1.23 8.95
N LEU A 290 5.59 2.09 9.89
CA LEU A 290 4.47 3.07 9.89
C LEU A 290 3.19 2.40 9.38
N ASP A 291 2.15 2.08 10.14
CA ASP A 291 1.64 2.57 11.41
C ASP A 291 0.87 1.48 12.18
N ASP A 292 0.90 1.55 13.51
CA ASP A 292 -0.25 1.25 14.40
C ASP A 292 0.23 1.50 15.84
N THR A 293 0.31 2.79 16.19
CA THR A 293 0.55 3.25 17.56
C THR A 293 -0.77 3.68 18.21
N ASP A 294 -1.47 2.71 18.79
CA ASP A 294 -2.41 2.98 19.88
C ASP A 294 -1.63 3.04 21.19
N TYR A 295 -1.31 4.25 21.63
CA TYR A 295 -0.86 4.53 22.99
C TYR A 295 -2.06 4.95 23.85
N ASP A 296 -2.57 4.01 24.65
CA ASP A 296 -3.22 4.32 25.91
C ASP A 296 -2.14 4.50 26.99
N ILE A 297 -1.99 5.73 27.47
CA ILE A 297 -1.35 6.05 28.75
C ILE A 297 -2.31 6.96 29.50
N SER A 298 -2.93 6.40 30.53
CA SER A 298 -3.45 7.17 31.66
C SER A 298 -2.45 7.12 32.82
N ASP A 299 -2.47 8.22 33.58
CA ASP A 299 -2.07 8.38 34.98
C ASP A 299 -0.58 8.45 35.32
N ILE A 300 -0.06 9.68 35.37
CA ILE A 300 0.81 10.10 36.47
C ILE A 300 0.20 11.36 37.09
N LYS A 301 0.00 11.27 38.40
CA LYS A 301 -0.55 12.28 39.29
C LYS A 301 0.37 13.50 39.39
N THR A 302 -0.30 14.63 39.57
CA THR A 302 0.11 15.90 40.16
C THR A 302 1.25 15.82 41.17
N SER A 303 2.27 16.64 40.97
CA SER A 303 2.92 17.38 42.05
C SER A 303 3.10 18.82 41.55
N GLU A 304 2.41 19.73 42.23
CA GLU A 304 2.61 21.17 42.14
C GLU A 304 4.02 21.50 42.62
N ASP A 305 4.71 22.36 41.88
CA ASP A 305 5.74 23.28 42.36
C ASP A 305 6.07 24.23 41.19
N PHE A 306 5.41 25.38 41.14
CA PHE A 306 5.70 26.43 40.17
C PHE A 306 6.70 27.42 40.76
N ILE A 307 7.94 27.38 40.28
CA ILE A 307 8.87 28.52 40.34
C ILE A 307 9.35 28.83 38.91
N CYS A 308 9.18 30.11 38.55
CA CYS A 308 9.55 30.79 37.30
C CYS A 308 10.99 30.50 36.82
N ALA A 309 11.16 30.31 35.51
CA ALA A 309 12.35 30.61 34.66
C ALA A 309 12.27 29.81 33.34
N PHE A 310 12.78 30.39 32.25
CA PHE A 310 12.89 29.75 30.94
C PHE A 310 13.63 28.41 31.08
N SER A 311 12.92 27.29 30.89
CA SER A 311 13.51 25.94 31.05
C SER A 311 13.59 25.23 29.71
N THR A 312 14.80 24.84 29.33
CA THR A 312 15.05 23.90 28.24
C THR A 312 14.95 22.49 28.82
N SER A 313 13.93 21.75 28.39
CA SER A 313 13.80 20.33 28.71
C SER A 313 14.55 19.53 27.65
N LEU A 314 15.67 18.93 28.04
CA LEU A 314 16.53 18.12 27.20
C LEU A 314 16.11 16.66 27.35
N ILE A 315 15.77 16.03 26.24
CA ILE A 315 15.32 14.63 26.17
C ILE A 315 16.30 13.84 25.31
N ARG A 316 16.86 12.78 25.87
CA ARG A 316 17.64 11.80 25.12
C ARG A 316 16.70 10.72 24.54
N PRO A 317 17.03 10.09 23.40
CA PRO A 317 16.34 8.87 22.95
C PRO A 317 16.35 7.72 23.98
N LEU A 318 17.25 7.78 24.98
CA LEU A 318 17.42 6.81 26.08
C LEU A 318 16.51 7.05 27.30
N GLY A 319 15.58 8.02 27.25
CA GLY A 319 14.51 8.15 28.26
C GLY A 319 14.86 8.88 29.55
N ALA A 320 16.09 9.41 29.67
CA ALA A 320 16.45 10.41 30.68
C ALA A 320 15.92 11.80 30.28
N ARG A 321 15.47 12.57 31.27
CA ARG A 321 14.98 13.95 31.10
C ARG A 321 15.66 14.84 32.11
N ARG A 322 16.19 15.98 31.65
CA ARG A 322 16.73 17.03 32.51
C ARG A 322 16.19 18.37 32.07
N SER A 323 15.75 19.19 33.02
CA SER A 323 15.47 20.60 32.79
C SER A 323 16.72 21.41 33.13
N SER A 324 17.25 22.15 32.16
CA SER A 324 18.20 23.23 32.41
C SER A 324 17.46 24.56 32.38
N LYS A 325 17.75 25.45 33.32
CA LYS A 325 17.31 26.84 33.27
C LYS A 325 18.35 27.61 32.48
N SER A 326 17.96 28.25 31.39
CA SER A 326 18.82 29.21 30.70
C SER A 326 18.39 30.61 31.14
N THR A 327 19.28 31.35 31.77
CA THR A 327 19.00 32.67 32.35
C THR A 327 19.41 33.82 31.44
N MET A 328 20.07 33.55 30.30
CA MET A 328 20.70 34.56 29.45
C MET A 328 20.01 34.64 28.08
N THR A 329 19.49 35.83 27.74
CA THR A 329 18.71 36.08 26.50
C THR A 329 19.47 35.71 25.23
N ARG A 330 20.78 35.98 25.19
CA ARG A 330 21.68 35.65 24.07
C ARG A 330 21.73 34.16 23.72
N ASN A 331 21.68 33.27 24.72
CA ASN A 331 21.80 31.82 24.49
C ASN A 331 20.53 31.23 23.86
N SER A 332 19.42 31.97 23.88
CA SER A 332 18.12 31.55 23.33
C SER A 332 17.83 32.06 21.91
N GLU A 333 18.57 33.06 21.44
CA GLU A 333 18.46 33.62 20.08
C GLU A 333 18.56 32.59 18.95
N PRO A 334 19.47 31.58 19.01
CA PRO A 334 19.58 30.57 17.96
C PRO A 334 18.34 29.69 17.77
N PHE A 335 17.39 29.74 18.69
CA PHE A 335 16.13 29.01 18.60
C PHE A 335 14.99 29.84 18.02
N PHE A 336 15.07 31.18 18.06
CA PHE A 336 14.00 32.03 17.53
C PHE A 336 13.85 31.86 16.02
N ASP A 337 12.62 32.03 15.55
CA ASP A 337 12.19 31.86 14.16
C ASP A 337 12.39 30.46 13.58
N LYS A 338 12.86 29.51 14.40
CA LYS A 338 12.92 28.10 14.04
C LYS A 338 11.58 27.42 14.25
N ARG A 339 11.34 26.39 13.44
CA ARG A 339 10.13 25.57 13.45
C ARG A 339 10.37 24.28 14.24
N ILE A 340 9.28 23.71 14.79
CA ILE A 340 9.29 22.32 15.27
C ILE A 340 9.91 21.40 14.20
N SER A 341 10.70 20.43 14.66
CA SER A 341 11.46 19.44 13.91
C SER A 341 12.73 19.97 13.24
N GLN A 342 13.07 21.24 13.38
CA GLN A 342 14.37 21.75 12.94
C GLN A 342 15.48 21.41 13.94
N GLU A 343 16.68 21.24 13.39
CA GLU A 343 17.90 20.97 14.13
C GLU A 343 18.63 22.29 14.45
N VAL A 344 19.22 22.35 15.64
CA VAL A 344 19.90 23.52 16.20
C VAL A 344 21.20 23.06 16.83
N SER A 345 22.29 23.77 16.55
CA SER A 345 23.55 23.53 17.23
C SER A 345 23.43 23.89 18.70
N GLY A 346 23.95 23.02 19.56
CA GLY A 346 24.07 23.22 20.99
C GLY A 346 25.16 24.20 21.39
N ASP A 347 26.10 24.52 20.50
CA ASP A 347 27.27 25.35 20.82
C ASP A 347 26.90 26.72 21.41
N ALA A 348 25.75 27.26 20.99
CA ALA A 348 25.29 28.57 21.44
C ALA A 348 24.53 28.53 22.78
N LEU A 349 24.23 27.34 23.33
CA LEU A 349 23.59 27.21 24.64
C LEU A 349 24.59 27.34 25.80
N GLY A 350 25.84 26.95 25.58
CA GLY A 350 26.92 26.93 26.58
C GLY A 350 28.03 25.95 26.21
N GLU A 351 29.19 26.06 26.86
CA GLU A 351 30.34 25.17 26.62
C GLU A 351 30.02 23.69 26.94
N GLU A 352 29.11 23.44 27.90
CA GLU A 352 28.67 22.08 28.22
C GLU A 352 27.91 21.41 27.07
N PHE A 353 27.38 22.19 26.13
CA PHE A 353 26.60 21.73 24.98
C PHE A 353 27.40 21.74 23.67
N LYS A 354 28.71 21.92 23.74
CA LYS A 354 29.59 21.94 22.56
C LYS A 354 29.53 20.62 21.77
N GLY A 355 29.32 20.74 20.46
CA GLY A 355 29.18 19.64 19.51
C GLY A 355 27.83 18.90 19.57
N TYR A 356 26.90 19.30 20.43
CA TYR A 356 25.56 18.71 20.47
C TYR A 356 24.69 19.24 19.34
N VAL A 357 23.83 18.37 18.82
CA VAL A 357 22.76 18.78 17.90
C VAL A 357 21.41 18.46 18.52
N PHE A 358 20.57 19.49 18.66
CA PHE A 358 19.25 19.39 19.24
C PHE A 358 18.17 19.54 18.18
N LYS A 359 17.13 18.71 18.25
CA LYS A 359 15.91 18.85 17.46
C LYS A 359 14.80 19.43 18.32
N ILE A 360 14.16 20.50 17.85
CA ILE A 360 13.02 21.12 18.53
C ILE A 360 11.81 20.19 18.39
N MET A 361 11.36 19.56 19.48
CA MET A 361 10.20 18.66 19.46
C MET A 361 8.89 19.37 19.82
N GLY A 362 8.96 20.52 20.46
CA GLY A 362 7.81 21.32 20.82
C GLY A 362 8.13 22.25 22.00
N GLY A 363 7.10 22.66 22.70
CA GLY A 363 7.21 23.57 23.83
C GLY A 363 5.84 23.99 24.32
N CYS A 364 5.83 24.74 25.42
CA CYS A 364 4.64 25.37 25.96
C CYS A 364 4.91 26.85 26.15
N ASP A 365 3.89 27.66 25.92
CA ASP A 365 3.95 29.08 26.25
C ASP A 365 3.76 29.34 27.75
N LYS A 366 3.85 30.62 28.15
CA LYS A 366 3.70 31.06 29.55
C LYS A 366 2.38 30.70 30.21
N GLN A 367 1.32 30.44 29.44
CA GLN A 367 0.04 29.98 30.00
C GLN A 367 -0.18 28.47 29.79
N GLY A 368 0.85 27.74 29.34
CA GLY A 368 0.82 26.29 29.20
C GLY A 368 0.19 25.79 27.91
N PHE A 369 -0.09 26.62 26.90
CA PHE A 369 -0.58 26.10 25.63
C PHE A 369 0.56 25.44 24.84
N PRO A 370 0.38 24.19 24.41
CA PRO A 370 1.41 23.45 23.70
C PRO A 370 1.52 23.90 22.24
N MET A 371 2.75 23.90 21.72
CA MET A 371 3.03 24.11 20.30
C MET A 371 2.46 22.97 19.45
N LYS A 372 1.89 23.30 18.28
CA LYS A 372 1.36 22.33 17.32
C LYS A 372 2.11 22.40 15.99
N GLN A 373 2.73 21.29 15.58
CA GLN A 373 3.38 21.18 14.27
C GLN A 373 2.38 21.44 13.14
N GLY A 374 2.83 22.16 12.10
CA GLY A 374 2.02 22.54 10.94
C GLY A 374 1.27 23.87 11.07
N VAL A 375 1.20 24.47 12.27
CA VAL A 375 0.62 25.80 12.48
C VAL A 375 1.71 26.85 12.35
N LEU A 376 1.90 27.41 11.16
CA LEU A 376 3.02 28.29 10.81
C LEU A 376 2.87 29.73 11.34
N THR A 377 2.62 29.88 12.64
CA THR A 377 2.52 31.18 13.29
C THR A 377 3.45 31.26 14.49
N PRO A 378 4.05 32.43 14.78
CA PRO A 378 4.75 32.69 16.03
C PRO A 378 3.77 33.16 17.12
N GLY A 379 2.47 32.91 16.97
CA GLY A 379 1.41 33.29 17.90
C GLY A 379 0.55 32.09 18.29
N ARG A 380 -0.51 32.35 19.07
CA ARG A 380 -1.58 31.37 19.29
C ARG A 380 -2.65 31.48 18.24
N VAL A 381 -3.23 30.34 17.88
CA VAL A 381 -4.36 30.25 16.95
C VAL A 381 -5.44 29.36 17.56
N ARG A 382 -6.70 29.71 17.36
CA ARG A 382 -7.84 28.87 17.76
C ARG A 382 -8.19 27.92 16.63
N LEU A 383 -7.96 26.63 16.83
CA LEU A 383 -8.23 25.58 15.86
C LEU A 383 -9.33 24.63 16.34
N LEU A 384 -10.10 24.09 15.41
CA LEU A 384 -11.02 23.00 15.68
C LEU A 384 -10.24 21.67 15.70
N LEU A 385 -10.06 21.10 16.88
CA LEU A 385 -9.31 19.85 17.07
C LEU A 385 -10.25 18.65 17.13
N TYR A 386 -9.73 17.48 16.73
CA TYR A 386 -10.44 16.19 16.71
C TYR A 386 -9.59 15.07 17.34
N ARG A 387 -10.22 13.94 17.69
CA ARG A 387 -9.56 12.79 18.32
C ARG A 387 -8.37 12.29 17.48
N GLY A 388 -7.23 12.06 18.13
CA GLY A 388 -5.99 11.64 17.46
C GLY A 388 -5.07 12.80 17.03
N THR A 389 -5.53 14.06 17.13
CA THR A 389 -4.64 15.21 16.88
C THR A 389 -3.82 15.61 18.11
N PRO A 390 -2.56 16.05 17.92
CA PRO A 390 -1.76 16.59 19.03
C PRO A 390 -2.44 17.84 19.59
N CYS A 391 -2.21 18.08 20.89
CA CYS A 391 -2.89 19.10 21.71
C CYS A 391 -4.38 18.76 22.02
N PHE A 392 -4.87 17.59 21.60
CA PHE A 392 -6.22 17.11 21.88
C PHE A 392 -6.22 15.65 22.36
N ARG A 393 -6.03 15.46 23.67
CA ARG A 393 -6.21 14.15 24.33
C ARG A 393 -7.64 14.02 24.84
N GLY A 394 -8.54 13.62 23.92
CA GLY A 394 -9.85 13.04 24.24
C GLY A 394 -10.70 13.75 25.30
N HIS A 395 -10.80 15.08 25.27
CA HIS A 395 -11.75 15.71 26.18
C HIS A 395 -13.16 15.55 25.64
N GLY A 396 -13.96 14.68 26.28
CA GLY A 396 -15.44 14.71 26.33
C GLY A 396 -16.20 13.40 26.00
N ARG A 397 -15.51 12.26 25.89
CA ARG A 397 -16.06 10.88 25.92
C ARG A 397 -17.03 10.47 24.80
N ARG A 398 -17.17 11.22 23.72
CA ARG A 398 -17.98 10.80 22.55
C ARG A 398 -17.12 10.61 21.30
N ASN A 399 -17.41 9.55 20.55
CA ASN A 399 -16.82 9.35 19.24
C ASN A 399 -17.28 10.48 18.30
N GLY A 400 -16.33 11.06 17.57
CA GLY A 400 -16.60 12.17 16.63
C GLY A 400 -16.57 13.57 17.25
N GLU A 401 -16.32 13.71 18.56
CA GLU A 401 -16.24 15.02 19.19
C GLU A 401 -15.13 15.91 18.58
N ARG A 402 -15.48 17.16 18.31
CA ARG A 402 -14.57 18.21 17.86
C ARG A 402 -14.67 19.41 18.78
N ARG A 403 -13.55 20.03 19.13
CA ARG A 403 -13.54 21.19 20.03
C ARG A 403 -12.60 22.28 19.55
N ARG A 404 -13.09 23.52 19.55
CA ARG A 404 -12.26 24.70 19.21
C ARG A 404 -11.40 25.08 20.41
N LYS A 405 -10.08 24.96 20.27
CA LYS A 405 -9.09 25.24 21.33
C LYS A 405 -7.98 26.14 20.79
N SER A 406 -7.47 27.01 21.67
CA SER A 406 -6.25 27.75 21.42
C SER A 406 -5.05 26.81 21.47
N VAL A 407 -4.19 26.88 20.47
CA VAL A 407 -2.91 26.17 20.41
C VAL A 407 -1.82 27.16 20.03
N ARG A 408 -0.61 26.91 20.51
CA ARG A 408 0.57 27.70 20.17
C ARG A 408 1.08 27.23 18.80
N GLY A 409 1.50 28.16 17.94
CA GLY A 409 2.06 27.81 16.63
C GLY A 409 3.43 27.14 16.73
N CYS A 410 3.93 26.62 15.62
CA CYS A 410 5.17 25.84 15.58
C CYS A 410 6.44 26.68 15.48
N ILE A 411 6.32 28.00 15.28
CA ILE A 411 7.47 28.92 15.23
C ILE A 411 7.84 29.32 16.66
N VAL A 412 9.12 29.19 16.98
CA VAL A 412 9.68 29.54 18.28
C VAL A 412 9.81 31.05 18.40
N SER A 413 9.29 31.60 19.50
CA SER A 413 9.40 33.03 19.82
C SER A 413 9.59 33.24 21.33
N PRO A 414 9.97 34.45 21.77
CA PRO A 414 10.29 34.75 23.17
C PRO A 414 9.13 34.59 24.17
N ASP A 415 7.89 34.45 23.69
CA ASP A 415 6.71 34.23 24.53
C ASP A 415 6.60 32.79 25.05
N LEU A 416 7.46 31.89 24.59
CA LEU A 416 7.57 30.53 25.10
C LEU A 416 8.13 30.52 26.53
N SER A 417 7.62 29.61 27.35
CA SER A 417 8.11 29.38 28.72
C SER A 417 9.07 28.19 28.76
N VAL A 418 8.74 27.15 27.99
CA VAL A 418 9.50 25.91 27.95
C VAL A 418 9.66 25.45 26.52
N LEU A 419 10.89 25.09 26.15
CA LEU A 419 11.19 24.37 24.92
C LEU A 419 11.54 22.92 25.23
N ASN A 420 11.04 22.01 24.41
CA ASN A 420 11.34 20.59 24.47
C ASN A 420 12.29 20.24 23.33
N LEU A 421 13.51 19.87 23.69
CA LEU A 421 14.60 19.57 22.78
C LEU A 421 14.98 18.09 22.88
N VAL A 422 15.19 17.44 21.75
CA VAL A 422 15.71 16.07 21.69
C VAL A 422 17.13 16.07 21.16
N ILE A 423 18.04 15.36 21.83
CA ILE A 423 19.41 15.16 21.33
C ILE A 423 19.37 14.24 20.12
N VAL A 424 19.84 14.73 18.97
CA VAL A 424 20.06 13.96 17.75
C VAL A 424 21.49 13.43 17.70
N LYS A 425 22.46 14.30 17.98
CA LYS A 425 23.89 13.97 18.03
C LYS A 425 24.46 14.34 19.40
N LYS A 426 25.13 13.38 20.04
CA LYS A 426 25.89 13.62 21.28
C LYS A 426 27.12 14.46 20.94
N GLY A 427 27.38 15.52 21.70
CA GLY A 427 28.59 16.31 21.59
C GLY A 427 29.78 15.71 22.35
N GLU A 428 30.80 16.53 22.56
CA GLU A 428 32.08 16.12 23.15
C GLU A 428 31.95 15.85 24.65
N ASN A 429 31.25 16.72 25.36
CA ASN A 429 31.10 16.68 26.82
C ASN A 429 29.93 15.79 27.25
N ASP A 430 30.05 15.10 28.39
CA ASP A 430 28.93 14.39 29.00
C ASP A 430 28.06 15.33 29.87
N LEU A 431 26.74 15.25 29.68
CA LEU A 431 25.76 16.00 30.45
C LEU A 431 25.26 15.16 31.64
N PRO A 432 25.55 15.56 32.90
CA PRO A 432 25.17 14.76 34.06
C PRO A 432 23.66 14.58 34.16
N GLY A 433 23.22 13.37 34.49
CA GLY A 433 21.80 13.00 34.59
C GLY A 433 21.06 12.88 33.26
N LEU A 434 21.71 13.16 32.11
CA LEU A 434 21.13 12.96 30.79
C LEU A 434 21.94 11.95 29.99
N THR A 435 23.26 12.19 29.82
CA THR A 435 24.11 11.28 29.05
C THR A 435 24.78 10.19 29.86
N ASP A 436 24.97 10.46 31.15
CA ASP A 436 25.67 9.61 32.11
C ASP A 436 24.84 8.40 32.57
N VAL A 437 23.51 8.53 32.67
CA VAL A 437 22.64 7.48 33.21
C VAL A 437 21.97 6.68 32.09
N GLU A 438 22.29 5.39 32.00
CA GLU A 438 21.56 4.44 31.16
C GLU A 438 20.34 3.87 31.89
N LYS A 439 19.14 4.21 31.43
CA LYS A 439 17.89 3.70 31.99
C LYS A 439 17.48 2.39 31.28
N PRO A 440 17.39 1.25 31.99
CA PRO A 440 16.97 0.01 31.36
C PRO A 440 15.52 0.08 30.88
N ARG A 441 15.22 -0.58 29.76
CA ARG A 441 13.86 -0.65 29.21
C ARG A 441 12.96 -1.44 30.14
N MET A 442 11.90 -0.80 30.65
CA MET A 442 10.98 -1.44 31.61
C MET A 442 10.18 -2.64 31.03
N ARG A 443 9.97 -2.68 29.72
CA ARG A 443 9.13 -3.71 29.07
C ARG A 443 9.81 -4.22 27.81
N GLY A 444 9.93 -5.54 27.72
CA GLY A 444 10.31 -6.24 26.50
C GLY A 444 9.14 -6.40 25.52
N PRO A 445 9.41 -6.86 24.28
CA PRO A 445 8.37 -7.15 23.30
C PRO A 445 7.43 -8.29 23.74
N LYS A 446 6.11 -8.10 23.61
CA LYS A 446 5.09 -9.13 23.97
C LYS A 446 4.68 -10.05 22.80
N ARG A 447 4.81 -9.59 21.56
CA ARG A 447 4.38 -10.32 20.35
C ARG A 447 5.49 -11.25 19.87
N ALA A 448 5.18 -12.51 19.54
CA ALA A 448 6.17 -13.51 19.13
C ALA A 448 7.11 -13.03 18.01
N SER A 449 6.58 -12.37 16.98
CA SER A 449 7.39 -11.83 15.89
C SER A 449 8.35 -10.72 16.33
N LYS A 450 7.96 -9.86 17.28
CA LYS A 450 8.85 -8.82 17.82
C LYS A 450 9.92 -9.40 18.74
N ILE A 451 9.63 -10.50 19.43
CA ILE A 451 10.63 -11.23 20.23
C ILE A 451 11.69 -11.83 19.30
N ARG A 452 11.27 -12.49 18.21
CA ARG A 452 12.21 -13.02 17.21
C ARG A 452 13.12 -11.94 16.64
N LYS A 453 12.56 -10.78 16.27
CA LYS A 453 13.34 -9.63 15.79
C LYS A 453 14.34 -9.10 16.81
N LEU A 454 14.00 -9.11 18.10
CA LEU A 454 14.90 -8.59 19.14
C LEU A 454 16.09 -9.52 19.39
N PHE A 455 15.86 -10.84 19.35
CA PHE A 455 16.89 -11.84 19.63
C PHE A 455 17.48 -12.48 18.36
N ASN A 456 17.20 -11.91 17.18
CA ASN A 456 17.60 -12.44 15.87
C ASN A 456 17.32 -13.94 15.69
N LEU A 457 16.14 -14.38 16.14
CA LEU A 457 15.71 -15.78 16.07
C LEU A 457 15.04 -16.10 14.74
N SER A 458 15.22 -17.34 14.29
CA SER A 458 14.47 -17.90 13.17
C SER A 458 13.01 -18.17 13.54
N LYS A 459 12.20 -18.64 12.59
CA LYS A 459 10.78 -18.93 12.82
C LYS A 459 10.60 -20.25 13.57
N GLU A 460 11.56 -21.14 13.41
CA GLU A 460 11.67 -22.48 13.95
C GLU A 460 12.03 -22.42 15.44
N ASP A 461 12.77 -21.39 15.85
CA ASP A 461 13.19 -21.19 17.22
C ASP A 461 12.02 -20.89 18.18
N ASP A 462 12.08 -21.51 19.36
CA ASP A 462 11.11 -21.29 20.43
C ASP A 462 11.41 -19.99 21.20
N VAL A 463 10.59 -18.99 20.92
CA VAL A 463 10.62 -17.68 21.58
C VAL A 463 10.40 -17.74 23.09
N ARG A 464 9.81 -18.80 23.63
CA ARG A 464 9.50 -18.90 25.09
C ARG A 464 10.75 -18.86 25.95
N LYS A 465 11.86 -19.45 25.50
CA LYS A 465 13.14 -19.49 26.23
C LYS A 465 13.70 -18.09 26.44
N TYR A 466 13.56 -17.23 25.43
CA TYR A 466 14.08 -15.87 25.39
C TYR A 466 13.16 -14.84 26.05
N VAL A 467 11.95 -15.22 26.47
CA VAL A 467 11.09 -14.32 27.27
C VAL A 467 11.57 -14.23 28.71
N ASN A 468 12.33 -15.22 29.16
CA ASN A 468 12.86 -15.30 30.50
C ASN A 468 14.03 -14.32 30.74
N THR A 469 14.74 -13.88 29.69
CA THR A 469 15.87 -12.94 29.81
C THR A 469 15.45 -11.51 30.17
N TYR A 470 14.20 -11.11 29.94
CA TYR A 470 13.65 -9.82 30.38
C TYR A 470 12.57 -9.99 31.46
N ARG A 471 12.62 -11.10 32.19
CA ARG A 471 11.71 -11.33 33.31
C ARG A 471 11.98 -10.28 34.38
N ARG A 472 10.95 -9.51 34.72
CA ARG A 472 11.06 -8.53 35.80
C ARG A 472 11.07 -9.28 37.12
N THR A 473 12.20 -9.29 37.80
CA THR A 473 12.30 -9.59 39.23
C THR A 473 11.94 -8.33 40.01
N PHE A 474 11.15 -8.48 41.06
CA PHE A 474 10.79 -7.40 41.96
C PHE A 474 10.45 -7.97 43.32
N THR A 475 10.78 -7.23 44.36
CA THR A 475 10.41 -7.57 45.73
C THR A 475 8.99 -7.13 45.98
N ASN A 476 8.14 -8.06 46.42
CA ASN A 476 6.79 -7.71 46.86
C ASN A 476 6.84 -6.89 48.16
N LYS A 477 5.74 -6.22 48.51
CA LYS A 477 5.59 -5.51 49.79
C LYS A 477 5.90 -6.39 51.02
N ALA A 478 5.77 -7.71 50.88
CA ALA A 478 6.08 -8.71 51.91
C ALA A 478 7.54 -9.20 51.91
N GLY A 479 8.47 -8.49 51.25
CA GLY A 479 9.91 -8.84 51.21
C GLY A 479 10.28 -10.04 50.32
N LYS A 480 9.31 -10.75 49.75
CA LYS A 480 9.56 -11.91 48.88
C LYS A 480 9.95 -11.49 47.47
N GLU A 481 11.02 -12.08 46.95
CA GLU A 481 11.39 -11.94 45.55
C GLU A 481 10.39 -12.67 44.65
N CYS A 482 9.83 -11.96 43.68
CA CYS A 482 8.88 -12.51 42.72
C CYS A 482 9.30 -12.15 41.31
N SER A 483 8.98 -13.04 40.37
CA SER A 483 9.24 -12.84 38.96
C SER A 483 7.95 -12.89 38.15
N LYS A 484 7.77 -11.93 37.23
CA LYS A 484 6.61 -11.87 36.34
C LYS A 484 7.06 -11.93 34.88
N ALA A 485 6.41 -12.81 34.10
CA ALA A 485 6.65 -12.95 32.66
C ALA A 485 5.38 -12.56 31.87
N PRO A 486 5.50 -11.85 30.74
CA PRO A 486 4.36 -11.53 29.90
C PRO A 486 3.88 -12.77 29.13
N LYS A 487 2.56 -12.93 29.01
CA LYS A 487 1.98 -13.90 28.08
C LYS A 487 2.31 -13.48 26.64
N ILE A 488 3.02 -14.34 25.91
CA ILE A 488 3.41 -14.12 24.52
C ILE A 488 2.16 -14.10 23.64
N GLN A 489 2.00 -13.03 22.88
CA GLN A 489 0.89 -12.87 21.95
C GLN A 489 1.28 -13.38 20.56
N ARG A 490 0.30 -13.96 19.85
CA ARG A 490 0.45 -14.49 18.48
C ARG A 490 1.48 -15.63 18.36
N LEU A 491 1.74 -16.35 19.45
CA LEU A 491 2.49 -17.60 19.39
C LEU A 491 1.59 -18.69 18.78
N VAL A 492 2.12 -19.46 17.84
CA VAL A 492 1.44 -20.63 17.31
C VAL A 492 1.47 -21.72 18.37
N THR A 493 0.29 -22.14 18.83
CA THR A 493 0.12 -23.21 19.82
C THR A 493 -0.75 -24.33 19.26
N PRO A 494 -0.68 -25.56 19.82
CA PRO A 494 -1.53 -26.66 19.40
C PRO A 494 -3.03 -26.29 19.40
N LEU A 495 -3.48 -25.51 20.41
CA LEU A 495 -4.84 -25.01 20.49
C LEU A 495 -5.22 -24.09 19.31
N THR A 496 -4.30 -23.22 18.87
CA THR A 496 -4.55 -22.37 17.69
C THR A 496 -4.64 -23.18 16.40
N LEU A 497 -3.81 -24.23 16.26
CA LEU A 497 -3.83 -25.13 15.10
C LEU A 497 -5.11 -25.98 15.09
N GLN A 498 -5.54 -26.49 16.25
CA GLN A 498 -6.79 -27.23 16.40
C GLN A 498 -7.99 -26.38 15.99
N ARG A 499 -8.08 -25.13 16.48
CA ARG A 499 -9.15 -24.19 16.08
C ARG A 499 -9.14 -23.88 14.59
N LYS A 500 -7.96 -23.78 13.97
CA LYS A 500 -7.83 -23.61 12.50
C LYS A 500 -8.35 -24.84 11.76
N ARG A 501 -7.96 -26.04 12.18
CA ARG A 501 -8.44 -27.32 11.60
C ARG A 501 -9.96 -27.46 11.75
N ALA A 502 -10.52 -27.14 12.91
CA ALA A 502 -11.96 -27.16 13.16
C ALA A 502 -12.72 -26.24 12.21
N ARG A 503 -12.27 -24.99 12.04
CA ARG A 503 -12.90 -24.04 11.09
C ARG A 503 -12.93 -24.58 9.65
N ILE A 504 -11.84 -25.21 9.20
CA ILE A 504 -11.76 -25.81 7.88
C ILE A 504 -12.72 -26.99 7.76
N ALA A 505 -12.78 -27.85 8.79
CA ALA A 505 -13.73 -28.96 8.85
C ALA A 505 -15.19 -28.48 8.81
N ASP A 506 -15.53 -27.41 9.54
CA ASP A 506 -16.86 -26.80 9.54
C ASP A 506 -17.24 -26.24 8.17
N LYS A 507 -16.29 -25.62 7.44
CA LYS A 507 -16.52 -25.14 6.07
C LYS A 507 -16.82 -26.31 5.12
N LYS A 508 -16.03 -27.39 5.20
CA LYS A 508 -16.25 -28.61 4.40
C LYS A 508 -17.60 -29.27 4.74
N LYS A 509 -17.93 -29.36 6.03
CA LYS A 509 -19.21 -29.92 6.51
C LYS A 509 -20.41 -29.13 5.98
N ARG A 510 -20.34 -27.79 5.97
CA ARG A 510 -21.40 -26.92 5.42
C ARG A 510 -21.62 -27.15 3.93
N ILE A 511 -20.55 -27.22 3.14
CA ILE A 511 -20.63 -27.48 1.69
C ILE A 511 -21.22 -28.87 1.42
N ALA A 512 -20.74 -29.90 2.13
CA ALA A 512 -21.25 -31.26 1.98
C ALA A 512 -22.74 -31.36 2.34
N LYS A 513 -23.17 -30.69 3.42
CA LYS A 513 -24.58 -30.62 3.81
C LYS A 513 -25.43 -29.96 2.72
N ALA A 514 -25.04 -28.78 2.24
CA ALA A 514 -25.78 -28.07 1.18
C ALA A 514 -25.87 -28.90 -0.12
N LYS A 515 -24.79 -29.60 -0.49
CA LYS A 515 -24.77 -30.48 -1.67
C LYS A 515 -25.71 -31.68 -1.50
N ALA A 516 -25.74 -32.28 -0.30
CA ALA A 516 -26.65 -33.38 0.00
C ALA A 516 -28.13 -32.94 -0.05
N GLU A 517 -28.45 -31.80 0.59
CA GLU A 517 -29.80 -31.22 0.59
C GLU A 517 -30.25 -30.84 -0.83
N ALA A 518 -29.35 -30.27 -1.65
CA ALA A 518 -29.65 -29.98 -3.06
C ALA A 518 -29.93 -31.27 -3.85
N ALA A 519 -29.16 -32.33 -3.64
CA ALA A 519 -29.38 -33.62 -4.31
C ALA A 519 -30.71 -34.27 -3.88
N GLU A 520 -31.08 -34.18 -2.60
CA GLU A 520 -32.39 -34.64 -2.11
C GLU A 520 -33.54 -33.82 -2.72
N TYR A 521 -33.40 -32.51 -2.81
CA TYR A 521 -34.39 -31.64 -3.44
C TYR A 521 -34.58 -31.95 -4.94
N GLN A 522 -33.50 -32.24 -5.67
CA GLN A 522 -33.60 -32.65 -7.08
C GLN A 522 -34.34 -33.98 -7.25
N LYS A 523 -34.14 -34.95 -6.36
CA LYS A 523 -34.92 -36.20 -6.35
C LYS A 523 -36.40 -35.94 -6.12
N LEU A 524 -36.74 -35.04 -5.21
CA LEU A 524 -38.12 -34.64 -4.94
C LEU A 524 -38.76 -33.93 -6.16
N LEU A 525 -38.03 -33.06 -6.85
CA LEU A 525 -38.54 -32.42 -8.07
C LEU A 525 -38.85 -33.43 -9.17
N ALA A 526 -37.96 -34.41 -9.36
CA ALA A 526 -38.15 -35.46 -10.36
C ALA A 526 -39.41 -36.30 -10.08
N SER A 527 -39.69 -36.66 -8.82
CA SER A 527 -40.90 -37.39 -8.46
C SER A 527 -42.16 -36.57 -8.72
N ARG A 528 -42.17 -35.28 -8.34
CA ARG A 528 -43.32 -34.38 -8.60
C ARG A 528 -43.61 -34.18 -10.08
N LEU A 529 -42.58 -34.06 -10.92
CA LEU A 529 -42.74 -33.97 -12.37
C LEU A 529 -43.30 -35.26 -12.97
N LYS A 530 -42.88 -36.43 -12.45
CA LYS A 530 -43.40 -37.73 -12.86
C LYS A 530 -44.89 -37.88 -12.51
N GLU A 531 -45.26 -37.61 -11.25
CA GLU A 531 -46.66 -37.61 -10.79
C GLU A 531 -47.54 -36.68 -11.64
N GLN A 532 -47.02 -35.51 -12.01
CA GLN A 532 -47.77 -34.56 -12.83
C GLN A 532 -47.99 -35.08 -14.26
N ARG A 533 -46.99 -35.75 -14.86
CA ARG A 533 -47.13 -36.38 -16.19
C ARG A 533 -48.15 -37.50 -16.17
N GLU A 534 -48.09 -38.36 -15.15
CA GLU A 534 -49.06 -39.45 -14.94
C GLU A 534 -50.49 -38.89 -14.80
N ARG A 535 -50.69 -37.89 -13.94
CA ARG A 535 -52.00 -37.22 -13.76
C ARG A 535 -52.54 -36.60 -15.07
N ARG A 536 -51.68 -35.96 -15.88
CA ARG A 536 -52.08 -35.44 -17.19
C ARG A 536 -52.50 -36.56 -18.13
N SER A 537 -51.73 -37.65 -18.19
CA SER A 537 -52.05 -38.81 -19.03
C SER A 537 -53.39 -39.46 -18.65
N GLU A 538 -53.66 -39.63 -17.36
CA GLU A 538 -54.93 -40.14 -16.85
C GLU A 538 -56.10 -39.24 -17.21
N SER A 539 -55.94 -37.92 -17.09
CA SER A 539 -56.98 -36.95 -17.45
C SER A 539 -57.32 -36.99 -18.94
N LEU A 540 -56.30 -37.15 -19.81
CA LEU A 540 -56.47 -37.29 -21.25
C LEU A 540 -57.15 -38.62 -21.60
N ALA A 541 -56.77 -39.72 -20.94
CA ALA A 541 -57.41 -41.02 -21.12
C ALA A 541 -58.90 -40.98 -20.75
N LYS A 542 -59.24 -40.37 -19.60
CA LYS A 542 -60.63 -40.14 -19.17
C LYS A 542 -61.41 -39.26 -20.15
N ARG A 543 -60.77 -38.25 -20.76
CA ARG A 543 -61.41 -37.39 -21.78
C ARG A 543 -61.67 -38.16 -23.08
N ARG A 544 -60.72 -38.98 -23.53
CA ARG A 544 -60.86 -39.84 -24.72
C ARG A 544 -62.00 -40.85 -24.56
N SER A 545 -62.10 -41.52 -23.41
CA SER A 545 -63.18 -42.48 -23.15
C SER A 545 -64.57 -41.83 -23.10
N LYS A 546 -64.69 -40.61 -22.57
CA LYS A 546 -65.95 -39.85 -22.62
C LYS A 546 -66.37 -39.48 -24.04
N LEU A 547 -65.41 -39.05 -24.87
CA LEU A 547 -65.68 -38.70 -26.28
C LEU A 547 -66.11 -39.92 -27.10
N SER A 548 -65.48 -41.08 -26.90
CA SER A 548 -65.88 -42.31 -27.60
C SER A 548 -67.27 -42.79 -27.16
N ALA A 549 -67.62 -42.65 -25.87
CA ALA A 549 -68.95 -42.95 -25.36
C ALA A 549 -70.04 -42.01 -25.93
N ALA A 550 -69.73 -40.73 -26.14
CA ALA A 550 -70.65 -39.75 -26.72
C ALA A 550 -70.86 -39.92 -28.24
N SER A 551 -69.91 -40.57 -28.94
CA SER A 551 -69.97 -40.79 -30.40
C SER A 551 -70.76 -42.03 -30.84
N LYS A 552 -71.33 -42.83 -29.92
CA LYS A 552 -72.21 -43.95 -30.30
C LYS A 552 -73.55 -43.39 -30.76
N PRO A 553 -73.97 -43.59 -32.04
CA PRO A 553 -75.27 -43.14 -32.49
C PRO A 553 -76.35 -43.96 -31.77
N SER A 554 -77.34 -43.26 -31.22
CA SER A 554 -78.59 -43.86 -30.77
C SER A 554 -79.22 -44.55 -31.97
N ALA A 555 -79.21 -45.88 -32.00
CA ALA A 555 -79.95 -46.62 -33.01
C ALA A 555 -81.45 -46.34 -32.78
N ILE A 556 -82.02 -45.50 -33.64
CA ILE A 556 -83.46 -45.37 -33.80
C ILE A 556 -83.88 -46.54 -34.68
N THR A 557 -84.54 -47.53 -34.09
CA THR A 557 -85.58 -48.33 -34.76
C THR A 557 -86.54 -48.87 -33.71
#